data_AF-A0A7J9GK93-F1
#
_entry.id   AF-A0A7J9GK93-F1
#
_cell.length_a   1.000
_cell.length_b   1.000
_cell.length_c   1.000
_cell.angle_alpha   90.00
_cell.angle_beta   90.00
_cell.angle_gamma   90.00
#
_symmetry.space_group_name_H-M   'P 1'
#
loop_
_entity.id
_entity.type
_entity.pdbx_description
1 polymer ?
#
loop_
_entity_poly.entity_id
_entity_poly.type
_entity_poly.pdbx_seq_one_letter_code
_entity_poly.pdbx_strand_id
1 'polypeptide(L)'
;MDQCGDSSKNSVKNNKRQLRATSEILRKIEEHGLRDKKFFGGDQIGIADLVFGMVIHMLAPMEEVVGYKFIKADSFPRLHAWVKHFSEHPVIKDNVPD
;
A
#
# COMPACT_ATOMS: atom_id res chain seq x y z
N MET A 1 -27.57 -18.48 -24.07
CA MET A 1 -26.81 -18.30 -22.82
C MET A 1 -25.73 -17.25 -23.07
N ASP A 2 -25.82 -16.08 -22.45
CA ASP A 2 -24.91 -14.94 -22.68
C ASP A 2 -23.52 -15.18 -22.06
N GLN A 3 -22.64 -15.82 -22.83
CA GLN A 3 -21.24 -16.05 -22.42
C GLN A 3 -20.46 -14.73 -22.20
N CYS A 4 -20.85 -13.63 -22.86
CA CYS A 4 -20.23 -12.32 -22.68
C CYS A 4 -20.56 -11.68 -21.32
N GLY A 5 -21.80 -11.87 -20.84
CA GLY A 5 -22.27 -11.31 -19.56
C GLY A 5 -21.65 -11.99 -18.34
N ASP A 6 -21.26 -13.26 -18.44
CA ASP A 6 -20.68 -14.02 -17.34
C ASP A 6 -19.17 -13.77 -17.18
N SER A 7 -18.45 -13.63 -18.31
CA SER A 7 -17.01 -13.33 -18.32
C SER A 7 -16.71 -11.95 -17.70
N SER A 8 -17.50 -10.93 -18.04
CA SER A 8 -17.35 -9.58 -17.47
C SER A 8 -17.67 -9.54 -15.97
N LYS A 9 -18.70 -10.27 -15.52
CA LYS A 9 -19.06 -10.39 -14.09
C LYS A 9 -17.97 -11.11 -13.28
N ASN A 10 -17.37 -12.17 -13.82
CA ASN A 10 -16.28 -12.89 -13.17
C ASN A 10 -15.01 -12.03 -13.00
N SER A 11 -14.65 -11.24 -14.01
CA SER A 11 -13.52 -10.31 -13.95
C SER A 11 -13.70 -9.27 -12.84
N VAL A 12 -14.87 -8.62 -12.78
CA VAL A 12 -15.19 -7.65 -11.71
C VAL A 12 -15.19 -8.29 -10.33
N LYS A 13 -15.74 -9.50 -10.20
CA LYS A 13 -15.75 -10.24 -8.93
C LYS A 13 -14.35 -10.61 -8.47
N ASN A 14 -13.47 -11.01 -9.40
CA ASN A 14 -12.09 -11.34 -9.09
C ASN A 14 -11.33 -10.10 -8.62
N ASN A 15 -11.45 -8.97 -9.31
CA ASN A 15 -10.80 -7.70 -8.93
C ASN A 15 -11.23 -7.26 -7.51
N LYS A 16 -12.52 -7.35 -7.19
CA LYS A 16 -13.02 -7.04 -5.84
C LYS A 16 -12.42 -7.96 -4.77
N ARG A 17 -12.18 -9.25 -5.07
CA ARG A 17 -11.54 -10.19 -4.13
C ARG A 17 -10.07 -9.83 -3.90
N GLN A 18 -9.34 -9.49 -4.96
CA GLN A 18 -7.93 -9.09 -4.87
C GLN A 18 -7.77 -7.80 -4.05
N LEU A 19 -8.64 -6.81 -4.23
CA LEU A 19 -8.64 -5.58 -3.43
C LEU A 19 -8.92 -5.86 -1.94
N ARG A 20 -9.86 -6.77 -1.64
CA ARG A 20 -10.14 -7.19 -0.25
C ARG A 20 -8.96 -7.90 0.38
N ALA A 21 -8.33 -8.84 -0.34
CA ALA A 21 -7.15 -9.55 0.15
C ALA A 21 -5.99 -8.59 0.41
N THR A 22 -5.76 -7.63 -0.50
CA THR A 22 -4.76 -6.57 -0.33
C THR A 22 -5.04 -5.73 0.91
N SER A 23 -6.30 -5.32 1.11
CA SER A 23 -6.72 -4.58 2.29
C SER A 23 -6.49 -5.35 3.60
N GLU A 24 -6.68 -6.67 3.61
CA GLU A 24 -6.43 -7.51 4.79
C GLU A 24 -4.93 -7.63 5.09
N ILE A 25 -4.10 -7.75 4.06
CA ILE A 25 -2.63 -7.75 4.20
C ILE A 25 -2.15 -6.42 4.79
N LEU A 26 -2.60 -5.29 4.23
CA LEU A 26 -2.26 -3.96 4.74
C LEU A 26 -2.69 -3.79 6.20
N ARG A 27 -3.87 -4.29 6.56
CA ARG A 27 -4.35 -4.29 7.95
C ARG A 27 -3.40 -5.04 8.88
N LYS A 28 -2.99 -6.25 8.49
CA LYS A 28 -2.04 -7.06 9.28
C LYS A 28 -0.69 -6.38 9.42
N ILE A 29 -0.18 -5.78 8.34
CA ILE A 29 1.08 -5.01 8.35
C ILE A 29 0.96 -3.85 9.34
N GLU A 30 -0.14 -3.10 9.32
CA GLU A 30 -0.34 -1.96 10.21
C GLU A 30 -0.49 -2.36 11.68
N GLU A 31 -1.28 -3.39 11.97
CA GLU A 31 -1.61 -3.81 13.33
C GLU A 31 -0.48 -4.60 14.00
N HIS A 32 0.30 -5.36 13.23
CA HIS A 32 1.28 -6.30 13.80
C HIS A 32 2.72 -5.99 13.41
N GLY A 33 2.95 -5.45 12.21
CA GLY A 33 4.27 -5.08 11.71
C GLY A 33 4.69 -3.70 12.21
N LEU A 34 3.92 -2.67 11.83
CA LEU A 34 4.20 -1.28 12.17
C LEU A 34 3.81 -0.98 13.63
N ARG A 35 2.60 -1.37 14.05
CA ARG A 35 2.05 -1.02 15.37
C ARG A 35 2.14 0.49 15.58
N ASP A 36 2.51 0.94 16.77
CA ASP A 36 2.62 2.36 17.10
C ASP A 36 4.00 2.96 16.80
N LYS A 37 4.84 2.27 16.02
CA LYS A 37 6.17 2.74 15.67
C LYS A 37 6.12 3.76 14.53
N LYS A 38 7.10 4.67 14.52
CA LYS A 38 7.27 5.65 13.43
C LYS A 38 7.70 4.98 12.13
N PHE A 39 8.62 4.02 12.24
CA PHE A 39 9.16 3.18 11.17
C PHE A 39 9.04 1.71 11.59
N PHE A 40 9.09 0.77 10.64
CA PHE A 40 9.19 -0.66 10.98
C PHE A 40 10.44 -0.96 11.82
N GLY A 41 11.53 -0.23 11.55
CA GLY A 41 12.75 -0.19 12.35
C GLY A 41 12.63 0.48 13.73
N GLY A 42 11.48 1.04 14.10
CA GLY A 42 11.27 1.79 15.34
C GLY A 42 11.42 3.29 15.13
N ASP A 43 12.45 3.88 15.73
CA ASP A 43 12.72 5.32 15.65
C ASP A 43 13.52 5.72 14.41
N GLN A 44 14.17 4.74 13.76
CA GLN A 44 15.00 4.92 12.57
C GLN A 44 14.51 4.02 11.43
N ILE A 45 14.84 4.40 10.19
CA ILE A 45 14.58 3.58 9.00
C ILE A 45 15.36 2.28 9.10
N GLY A 46 14.66 1.15 9.03
CA GLY A 46 15.23 -0.20 8.96
C GLY A 46 15.07 -0.83 7.58
N ILE A 47 15.56 -2.08 7.45
CA ILE A 47 15.48 -2.85 6.20
C ILE A 47 14.03 -3.01 5.73
N ALA A 48 13.11 -3.29 6.65
CA ALA A 48 11.69 -3.44 6.34
C ALA A 48 11.09 -2.16 5.76
N ASP A 49 11.53 -0.99 6.22
CA ASP A 49 11.09 0.30 5.68
C ASP A 49 11.57 0.50 4.24
N LEU A 50 12.82 0.12 3.94
CA LEU A 50 13.37 0.22 2.58
C LEU A 50 12.63 -0.69 1.59
N VAL A 51 12.42 -1.96 1.98
CA VAL A 51 11.69 -2.93 1.17
C VAL A 51 10.24 -2.45 0.94
N PHE A 52 9.57 -2.01 2.01
CA PHE A 52 8.19 -1.55 1.90
C PHE A 52 8.09 -0.21 1.13
N GLY A 53 9.08 0.67 1.27
CA GLY A 53 9.20 1.90 0.48
C GLY A 53 9.28 1.62 -1.02
N MET A 54 10.07 0.62 -1.44
CA MET A 54 10.12 0.18 -2.83
C MET A 54 8.77 -0.35 -3.32
N VAL A 55 8.04 -1.10 -2.48
CA VAL A 55 6.69 -1.57 -2.82
C VAL A 55 5.73 -0.40 -3.01
N ILE A 56 5.73 0.60 -2.12
CA ILE A 56 4.87 1.79 -2.27
C ILE A 56 5.20 2.58 -3.53
N HIS A 57 6.48 2.77 -3.83
CA HIS A 57 6.89 3.46 -5.05
C HIS A 57 6.38 2.76 -6.32
N MET A 58 6.37 1.42 -6.35
CA MET A 58 5.80 0.64 -7.46
C MET A 58 4.26 0.67 -7.48
N LEU A 59 3.61 0.85 -6.33
CA LEU A 59 2.15 0.92 -6.23
C LEU A 59 1.58 2.27 -6.66
N ALA A 60 2.31 3.37 -6.50
CA ALA A 60 1.82 4.71 -6.85
C ALA A 60 1.32 4.81 -8.30
N PRO A 61 2.06 4.37 -9.35
CA PRO A 61 1.55 4.35 -10.72
C PRO A 61 0.33 3.42 -10.91
N MET A 62 0.24 2.34 -10.13
CA MET A 62 -0.89 1.41 -10.19
C MET A 62 -2.18 2.05 -9.66
N GLU A 63 -2.11 2.95 -8.68
CA GLU A 63 -3.29 3.67 -8.16
C GLU A 63 -3.97 4.50 -9.26
N GLU A 64 -3.19 5.10 -10.16
CA GLU A 64 -3.70 5.88 -11.29
C GLU A 64 -4.40 4.98 -12.33
N VAL A 65 -3.79 3.84 -12.66
CA VAL A 65 -4.34 2.90 -13.65
C VAL A 65 -5.60 2.22 -13.15
N VAL A 66 -5.63 1.83 -11.87
CA VAL A 66 -6.76 1.09 -11.27
C VAL A 66 -7.83 2.04 -10.72
N GLY A 67 -7.52 3.33 -10.55
CA GLY A 67 -8.41 4.32 -9.93
C GLY A 67 -8.71 4.01 -8.47
N TYR A 68 -7.78 3.35 -7.77
CA TYR A 68 -7.97 2.90 -6.40
C TYR A 68 -6.75 3.21 -5.54
N LYS A 69 -6.98 3.93 -4.43
CA LYS A 69 -5.95 4.21 -3.43
C LYS A 69 -5.85 3.07 -2.43
N PHE A 70 -4.68 2.43 -2.33
CA PHE A 70 -4.43 1.30 -1.45
C PHE A 70 -4.29 1.72 0.02
N ILE A 71 -3.53 2.78 0.29
CA ILE A 71 -3.31 3.31 1.64
C ILE A 71 -4.10 4.60 1.84
N LYS A 72 -5.22 4.51 2.55
CA LYS A 72 -6.11 5.63 2.88
C LYS A 72 -5.99 5.98 4.37
N ALA A 73 -5.94 7.26 4.70
CA ALA A 73 -5.78 7.73 6.08
C ALA A 73 -6.92 7.28 7.03
N ASP A 74 -8.14 7.13 6.51
CA ASP A 74 -9.32 6.70 7.27
C ASP A 74 -9.29 5.21 7.63
N SER A 75 -8.67 4.40 6.77
CA SER A 75 -8.65 2.94 6.84
C SER A 75 -7.35 2.43 7.44
N PHE A 76 -6.27 3.15 7.21
CA PHE A 76 -4.89 2.77 7.53
C PHE A 76 -4.08 3.96 8.09
N PRO A 77 -4.49 4.56 9.22
CA PRO A 77 -3.93 5.82 9.71
C PRO A 77 -2.42 5.75 9.99
N ARG A 78 -1.92 4.63 10.52
CA ARG A 78 -0.49 4.51 10.87
C ARG A 78 0.37 4.24 9.65
N LEU A 79 -0.10 3.40 8.71
CA LEU A 79 0.61 3.24 7.43
C LEU A 79 0.60 4.53 6.61
N HIS A 80 -0.49 5.28 6.64
CA HIS A 80 -0.55 6.59 5.99
C HIS A 80 0.46 7.57 6.61
N ALA A 81 0.56 7.63 7.94
CA ALA A 81 1.57 8.43 8.62
C ALA A 81 3.00 7.96 8.30
N TRP A 82 3.22 6.65 8.25
CA TRP A 82 4.50 6.05 7.87
C TRP A 82 4.93 6.47 6.45
N VAL A 83 4.03 6.40 5.45
CA VAL A 83 4.36 6.83 4.06
C VAL A 83 4.84 8.28 4.05
N LYS A 84 4.18 9.16 4.81
CA LYS A 84 4.59 10.56 4.94
C LYS A 84 5.97 10.69 5.58
N HIS A 85 6.18 10.07 6.75
CA HIS A 85 7.46 10.13 7.46
C HIS A 85 8.62 9.56 6.65
N PHE A 86 8.38 8.45 5.92
CA PHE A 86 9.39 7.80 5.10
C PHE A 86 9.78 8.67 3.90
N SER A 87 8.79 9.20 3.17
CA SER A 87 9.03 10.01 1.97
C SER A 87 9.66 11.37 2.29
N GLU A 88 9.33 11.95 3.46
CA GLU A 88 9.91 13.22 3.92
C GLU A 88 11.28 13.06 4.60
N HIS A 89 11.73 11.82 4.86
CA HIS A 89 13.01 11.58 5.49
C HIS A 89 14.16 12.03 4.55
N PRO A 90 15.12 12.85 5.01
CA PRO A 90 16.16 13.45 4.14
C PRO A 90 16.87 12.42 3.25
N VAL A 91 17.30 11.30 3.84
CA VAL A 91 17.98 10.21 3.10
C VAL A 91 17.11 9.64 1.97
N ILE A 92 15.79 9.56 2.14
CA ILE A 92 14.91 9.04 1.09
C ILE A 92 14.66 10.11 0.05
N LYS A 93 14.27 11.31 0.49
CA LYS A 93 13.96 12.45 -0.38
C LYS A 93 15.11 12.82 -1.32
N ASP A 94 16.35 12.75 -0.83
CA ASP A 94 17.52 13.14 -1.62
C ASP A 94 17.99 12.03 -2.58
N ASN A 95 17.47 10.80 -2.47
CA ASN A 95 17.96 9.63 -3.23
C ASN A 95 16.90 8.93 -4.10
N VAL A 96 15.61 9.20 -3.89
CA VAL A 96 14.54 8.65 -4.74
C VAL A 96 14.19 9.69 -5.81
N PRO A 97 14.37 9.37 -7.11
CA PRO A 97 13.97 10.29 -8.18
C PRO A 97 12.46 10.54 -8.18
N ASP A 98 12.07 11.74 -8.61
CA ASP A 98 10.67 12.15 -8.78
C ASP A 98 9.89 11.21 -9.70
#